data_AF-A0A7K2JSL8-F1
#
_entry.id   AF-A0A7K2JSL8-F1
#
_cell.length_a   1.000
_cell.length_b   1.000
_cell.length_c   1.000
_cell.angle_alpha   90.00
_cell.angle_beta   90.00
_cell.angle_gamma   90.00
#
_symmetry.space_group_name_H-M   'P 1'
#
loop_
_entity.id
_entity.type
_entity.pdbx_description
1 polymer ?
#
loop_
_entity_poly.entity_id
_entity_poly.type
_entity_poly.pdbx_seq_one_letter_code
_entity_poly.pdbx_strand_id
1 'polypeptide(L)' 'VLADFIGADDAALALVDDFHALAPMIAGLDERDRQIIHWRFVEELTQKEIGERLGVSQMHVSRLISRLLTRLREGMLTNQ' A
#
# COMPACT_ATOMS: atom_id res chain seq x y z
N VAL A 1 -5.59 9.59 -11.91
CA VAL A 1 -4.29 8.84 -11.83
C VAL A 1 -3.95 8.70 -10.36
N LEU A 2 -4.24 7.55 -9.71
CA LEU A 2 -3.96 7.13 -8.31
C LEU A 2 -4.31 8.08 -7.13
N ALA A 3 -4.42 9.39 -7.35
CA ALA A 3 -4.80 10.42 -6.39
C ALA A 3 -6.31 10.43 -6.07
N ASP A 4 -7.15 9.86 -6.93
CA ASP A 4 -8.61 9.79 -6.72
C ASP A 4 -9.04 8.66 -5.74
N PHE A 5 -8.11 7.79 -5.35
CA PHE A 5 -8.44 6.51 -4.66
C PHE A 5 -8.30 6.53 -3.15
N ILE A 6 -7.97 7.69 -2.62
CA ILE A 6 -7.50 7.81 -1.26
C ILE A 6 -8.63 8.54 -0.52
N GLY A 7 -9.65 7.78 -0.12
CA GLY A 7 -10.82 8.30 0.58
C GLY A 7 -11.78 7.21 1.05
N ALA A 8 -11.40 6.41 2.05
CA ALA A 8 -12.28 5.70 2.99
C ALA A 8 -11.47 4.90 4.04
N ASP A 9 -10.56 5.56 4.74
CA ASP A 9 -10.12 5.22 6.11
C ASP A 9 -9.23 6.39 6.59
N ASP A 10 -9.82 7.27 7.40
CA ASP A 10 -9.38 8.64 7.75
C ASP A 10 -8.01 8.78 8.46
N ALA A 11 -7.18 7.74 8.49
CA ALA A 11 -5.85 7.78 9.10
C ALA A 11 -4.70 7.34 8.17
N ALA A 12 -4.98 6.58 7.10
CA ALA A 12 -3.95 6.14 6.14
C ALA A 12 -3.62 7.21 5.08
N LEU A 13 -4.31 8.35 5.17
CA LEU A 13 -4.65 9.20 4.05
C LEU A 13 -4.03 10.59 4.08
N ALA A 14 -3.29 10.92 5.14
CA ALA A 14 -2.39 12.07 5.13
C ALA A 14 -1.10 11.80 4.30
N LEU A 15 -1.07 10.78 3.44
CA LEU A 15 0.05 10.44 2.53
C LEU A 15 -0.09 11.04 1.12
N VAL A 16 -1.19 11.75 0.83
CA VAL A 16 -1.47 12.27 -0.53
C VAL A 16 -0.64 13.51 -0.89
N ASP A 17 -0.04 14.20 0.09
CA ASP A 17 0.54 15.51 -0.19
C ASP A 17 1.89 15.49 -0.93
N ASP A 18 2.54 14.32 -1.14
CA ASP A 18 3.68 14.27 -2.05
C ASP A 18 3.90 12.92 -2.75
N PHE A 19 3.21 12.73 -3.89
CA PHE A 19 3.43 11.58 -4.77
C PHE A 19 4.89 11.44 -5.22
N HIS A 20 5.66 12.54 -5.31
CA HIS A 20 7.09 12.48 -5.62
C HIS A 20 7.91 11.82 -4.50
N ALA A 21 7.49 11.97 -3.24
CA ALA A 21 8.13 11.30 -2.11
C ALA A 21 7.78 9.81 -2.08
N LEU A 22 6.56 9.45 -2.47
CA LEU A 22 6.07 8.07 -2.41
C LEU A 22 6.63 7.17 -3.54
N ALA A 23 6.76 7.69 -4.75
CA ALA A 23 7.23 6.94 -5.92
C ALA A 23 8.59 6.21 -5.71
N PRO A 24 9.67 6.85 -5.22
CA PRO A 24 10.94 6.17 -4.98
C PRO A 24 10.83 5.11 -3.87
N MET A 25 9.94 5.32 -2.90
CA MET A 25 9.73 4.36 -1.81
C MET A 25 9.01 3.10 -2.29
N ILE A 26 8.01 3.25 -3.16
CA ILE A 26 7.34 2.13 -3.83
C ILE A 26 8.33 1.37 -4.73
N ALA A 27 9.20 2.10 -5.43
CA ALA A 27 10.23 1.48 -6.26
C ALA A 27 11.26 0.66 -5.45
N GLY A 28 11.46 1.01 -4.17
CA GLY A 28 12.31 0.27 -3.22
C GLY A 28 11.63 -0.89 -2.48
N LEU A 29 10.35 -1.18 -2.78
CA LEU A 29 9.69 -2.39 -2.30
C LEU A 29 10.19 -3.61 -3.09
N ASP A 30 10.11 -4.79 -2.46
CA ASP A 30 10.30 -6.02 -3.20
C ASP A 30 9.13 -6.26 -4.18
N GLU A 31 9.32 -7.19 -5.12
CA GLU A 31 8.33 -7.47 -6.16
C GLU A 31 6.96 -7.83 -5.58
N ARG A 32 6.96 -8.65 -4.53
CA ARG A 32 5.73 -9.17 -3.93
C ARG A 32 4.95 -8.06 -3.24
N ASP A 33 5.64 -7.22 -2.49
CA ASP A 33 5.07 -6.10 -1.77
C ASP A 33 4.53 -5.04 -2.74
N ARG A 34 5.28 -4.74 -3.80
CA ARG A 34 4.81 -3.84 -4.88
C ARG A 34 3.56 -4.40 -5.55
N GLN A 35 3.51 -5.71 -5.79
CA GLN A 35 2.37 -6.37 -6.41
C GLN A 35 1.14 -6.37 -5.48
N ILE A 36 1.30 -6.56 -4.17
CA ILE A 36 0.22 -6.44 -3.19
C ILE A 36 -0.37 -5.02 -3.18
N ILE A 37 0.49 -4.00 -3.21
CA ILE A 37 0.06 -2.59 -3.30
C ILE A 37 -0.65 -2.33 -4.63
N HIS A 38 -0.12 -2.81 -5.74
CA HIS A 38 -0.75 -2.68 -7.05
C HIS A 38 -2.15 -3.32 -7.07
N TRP A 39 -2.27 -4.56 -6.62
CA TRP A 39 -3.55 -5.24 -6.53
C TRP A 39 -4.54 -4.51 -5.64
N ARG A 40 -4.09 -4.00 -4.49
CA ARG A 40 -5.00 -3.36 -3.54
C ARG A 40 -5.47 -1.98 -4.01
N PHE A 41 -4.58 -1.17 -4.56
CA PHE A 41 -4.81 0.26 -4.79
C PHE A 41 -4.91 0.66 -6.27
N VAL A 42 -4.61 -0.26 -7.20
CA VAL A 42 -4.76 -0.04 -8.65
C VAL A 42 -5.79 -0.99 -9.24
N GLU A 43 -5.73 -2.28 -8.92
CA GLU A 43 -6.75 -3.27 -9.35
C GLU A 43 -7.94 -3.34 -8.38
N GLU A 44 -7.92 -2.59 -7.27
CA GLU A 44 -8.99 -2.53 -6.26
C GLU A 44 -9.39 -3.87 -5.62
N LEU A 45 -8.53 -4.88 -5.70
CA LEU A 45 -8.82 -6.19 -5.13
C LEU A 45 -9.01 -6.09 -3.61
N THR A 46 -9.99 -6.83 -3.12
CA THR A 46 -10.17 -7.03 -1.69
C THR A 46 -9.00 -7.81 -1.11
N GLN A 47 -8.75 -7.64 0.20
CA GLN A 47 -7.72 -8.42 0.90
C GLN A 47 -8.00 -9.93 0.84
N LYS A 48 -9.26 -10.32 0.65
CA LYS A 48 -9.68 -11.70 0.43
C LYS A 48 -9.21 -12.21 -0.93
N GLU A 49 -9.50 -11.50 -2.01
CA GLU A 49 -9.07 -11.87 -3.37
C GLU A 49 -7.54 -11.90 -3.50
N ILE A 50 -6.84 -10.96 -2.85
CA ILE A 50 -5.37 -10.99 -2.77
C ILE A 50 -4.90 -12.23 -2.00
N GLY A 51 -5.59 -12.61 -0.92
CA GLY A 51 -5.28 -13.79 -0.13
C GLY A 51 -5.43 -15.07 -0.95
N GLU A 52 -6.51 -15.17 -1.73
CA GLU A 52 -6.76 -16.26 -2.67
C GLU A 52 -5.64 -16.36 -3.71
N ARG A 53 -5.21 -15.24 -4.32
CA ARG A 53 -4.10 -15.20 -5.28
C ARG A 53 -2.76 -15.64 -4.66
N LEU A 54 -2.52 -15.29 -3.40
CA LEU A 54 -1.28 -15.60 -2.68
C LEU A 54 -1.29 -16.94 -1.94
N GLY A 55 -2.42 -17.65 -1.89
CA GLY A 55 -2.58 -18.86 -1.09
C GLY A 55 -2.48 -18.63 0.42
N VAL A 56 -2.89 -17.45 0.91
CA VAL A 56 -2.86 -17.07 2.33
C VAL A 56 -4.20 -16.51 2.80
N SER A 57 -4.42 -16.44 4.10
CA SER A 57 -5.66 -15.87 4.65
C SER A 57 -5.74 -14.36 4.41
N GLN A 58 -6.97 -13.84 4.30
CA GLN A 58 -7.23 -12.39 4.25
C GLN A 58 -6.57 -11.65 5.43
N MET A 59 -6.57 -12.23 6.63
CA MET A 59 -5.90 -11.67 7.80
C MET A 59 -4.37 -11.61 7.62
N HIS A 60 -3.74 -12.56 6.92
CA HIS A 60 -2.33 -12.47 6.57
C HIS A 60 -2.10 -11.27 5.65
N VAL A 61 -2.91 -11.12 4.61
CA VAL A 61 -2.82 -9.99 3.67
C VAL A 61 -3.03 -8.66 4.38
N SER A 62 -4.01 -8.58 5.28
CA SER A 62 -4.24 -7.39 6.12
C SER A 62 -2.96 -6.97 6.83
N ARG A 63 -2.28 -7.91 7.50
CA ARG A 63 -1.00 -7.63 8.19
C ARG A 63 0.12 -7.22 7.25
N LEU A 64 0.20 -7.80 6.05
CA LEU A 64 1.19 -7.41 5.04
C LEU A 64 0.97 -5.95 4.61
N ILE A 65 -0.26 -5.60 4.25
CA ILE A 65 -0.62 -4.25 3.82
C ILE A 65 -0.36 -3.24 4.94
N SER A 66 -0.78 -3.53 6.18
CA SER A 66 -0.52 -2.63 7.31
C SER A 66 0.98 -2.38 7.50
N ARG A 67 1.82 -3.41 7.48
CA ARG A 67 3.28 -3.26 7.59
C ARG A 67 3.87 -2.43 6.45
N LEU A 68 3.38 -2.63 5.23
CA LEU A 68 3.83 -1.85 4.07
C LEU A 68 3.48 -0.38 4.20
N LEU A 69 2.23 -0.08 4.56
CA LEU A 69 1.79 1.30 4.76
C LEU A 69 2.56 1.97 5.91
N THR A 70 2.83 1.27 7.01
CA THR A 70 3.67 1.79 8.09
C THR A 70 5.07 2.12 7.60
N ARG A 71 5.74 1.21 6.88
CA ARG A 71 7.08 1.44 6.32
C ARG A 71 7.11 2.62 5.35
N LEU A 72 6.10 2.74 4.48
CA LEU A 72 5.98 3.87 3.56
C LEU A 72 5.77 5.19 4.31
N ARG A 73 4.96 5.19 5.37
CA ARG A 73 4.76 6.37 6.22
C ARG A 73 6.03 6.79 6.96
N GLU A 74 6.75 5.83 7.54
CA GLU A 74 8.00 6.10 8.28
C GLU A 74 9.08 6.68 7.39
N GLY A 75 9.27 6.16 6.18
CA GLY A 75 10.28 6.73 5.28
C GLY A 75 9.88 8.11 4.73
N MET A 76 8.59 8.43 4.60
CA MET A 76 8.14 9.79 4.30
C MET A 76 8.46 10.77 5.43
N LEU A 77 8.33 10.36 6.69
CA LEU A 77 8.71 11.17 7.85
C LEU A 77 10.22 11.30 8.05
N THR A 78 11.00 10.35 7.54
CA THR A 78 12.47 10.34 7.67
C THR A 78 13.16 11.12 6.54
N ASN A 79 12.51 11.24 5.37
CA ASN A 79 13.03 11.97 4.21
C ASN A 79 12.55 13.44 4.14
N GLN A 80 12.03 13.98 5.24
CA GLN A 80 11.57 15.37 5.34
C GLN A 80 12.59 16.27 6.06
#